data_AF-A0AAJ1S6I4-F1
#
_entry.id   AF-A0AAJ1S6I4-F1
#
_cell.length_a   1.000
_cell.length_b   1.000
_cell.length_c   1.000
_cell.angle_alpha   90.00
_cell.angle_beta   90.00
_cell.angle_gamma   90.00
#
_symmetry.space_group_name_H-M   'P 1'
#
loop_
_entity.id
_entity.type
_entity.pdbx_description
1 polymer ?
#
loop_
_entity_poly.entity_id
_entity_poly.type
_entity_poly.pdbx_seq_one_letter_code
_entity_poly.pdbx_strand_id
1 'polypeptide(L)'
;MTTSLKLKRIIGGALLSGGLAVSGLGMAAGIAAAHPGPVPQYPGPFATDDNGWGPPHHWCPGDPLPATGNHITDPFRGWDMSVCHTYYYLWGGMGNVSNAIWDGDNPPPHPPPPVGLYCEPNLTNCRIGDHP
;
A
#
# COMPACT_ATOMS: atom_id res chain seq x y z
N MET A 1 48.26 -24.67 -60.97
CA MET A 1 48.80 -23.30 -61.00
C MET A 1 48.38 -22.58 -59.73
N THR A 2 49.36 -22.30 -58.88
CA THR A 2 49.25 -21.48 -57.67
C THR A 2 49.41 -20.00 -58.03
N THR A 3 48.55 -19.13 -57.51
CA THR A 3 48.90 -17.73 -57.23
C THR A 3 48.20 -17.25 -55.96
N SER A 4 49.04 -16.94 -54.98
CA SER A 4 48.72 -16.34 -53.69
C SER A 4 48.97 -14.83 -53.81
N LEU A 5 48.03 -14.00 -53.36
CA LEU A 5 48.28 -12.57 -53.15
C LEU A 5 47.99 -12.24 -51.68
N LYS A 6 49.07 -12.06 -50.91
CA LYS A 6 49.10 -11.45 -49.56
C LYS A 6 49.23 -9.94 -49.69
N LEU A 7 48.45 -9.13 -48.94
CA LEU A 7 48.90 -7.93 -48.18
C LEU A 7 47.70 -7.18 -47.54
N LYS A 8 47.56 -7.20 -46.20
CA LYS A 8 47.88 -6.16 -45.18
C LYS A 8 46.84 -5.04 -44.94
N ARG A 9 46.07 -5.23 -43.86
CA ARG A 9 45.83 -4.35 -42.69
C ARG A 9 45.98 -2.83 -42.87
N ILE A 10 44.86 -2.08 -42.82
CA ILE A 10 44.77 -0.74 -42.20
C ILE A 10 43.44 -0.61 -41.44
N ILE A 11 43.58 -0.23 -40.18
CA ILE A 11 42.54 0.18 -39.23
C ILE A 11 42.17 1.64 -39.57
N GLY A 12 40.88 1.97 -39.67
CA GLY A 12 40.40 3.34 -39.87
C GLY A 12 38.92 3.43 -39.54
N GLY A 13 38.58 4.20 -38.50
CA GLY A 13 37.31 4.12 -37.79
C GLY A 13 36.08 4.61 -38.55
N ALA A 14 34.93 4.12 -38.10
CA ALA A 14 33.64 4.77 -38.28
C ALA A 14 32.92 4.75 -36.93
N LEU A 15 33.10 5.81 -36.14
CA LEU A 15 32.12 6.19 -35.13
C LEU A 15 30.89 6.71 -35.90
N LEU A 16 29.78 6.01 -35.83
CA LEU A 16 28.46 6.57 -36.13
C LEU A 16 27.51 6.14 -35.02
N SER A 17 27.46 6.99 -33.99
CA SER A 17 26.41 7.03 -32.99
C SER A 17 25.06 7.26 -33.68
N GLY A 18 24.16 6.29 -33.59
CA GLY A 18 22.75 6.44 -33.96
C GLY A 18 21.93 6.72 -32.71
N GLY A 19 21.55 7.98 -32.49
CA GLY A 19 20.68 8.39 -31.40
C GLY A 19 19.24 7.95 -31.63
N LEU A 20 18.61 7.39 -30.60
CA LEU A 20 17.15 7.24 -30.53
C LEU A 20 16.59 8.50 -29.85
N ALA A 21 16.10 9.43 -30.65
CA ALA A 21 15.24 10.50 -30.17
C ALA A 21 13.82 9.93 -30.02
N VAL A 22 13.43 9.60 -28.78
CA VAL A 22 12.01 9.39 -28.46
C VAL A 22 11.46 10.72 -27.96
N SER A 23 10.64 11.31 -28.81
CA SER A 23 9.84 12.51 -28.61
C SER A 23 8.97 12.39 -27.35
N GLY A 24 8.93 13.46 -26.58
CA GLY A 24 8.17 13.55 -25.34
C GLY A 24 6.66 13.60 -25.53
N LEU A 25 5.98 12.99 -24.57
CA LEU A 25 4.72 13.39 -23.94
C LEU A 25 4.99 13.12 -22.46
N GLY A 26 5.17 14.11 -21.59
CA GLY A 26 4.16 15.11 -21.28
C GLY A 26 3.15 14.51 -20.31
N MET A 27 3.48 14.51 -19.02
CA MET A 27 2.61 14.29 -17.87
C MET A 27 1.66 13.08 -17.92
N ALA A 28 2.07 11.96 -17.34
CA ALA A 28 1.14 11.19 -16.52
C ALA A 28 1.41 11.60 -15.06
N ALA A 29 0.82 12.73 -14.66
CA ALA A 29 0.60 12.98 -13.25
C ALA A 29 0.00 11.70 -12.67
N GLY A 30 0.61 11.16 -11.62
CA GLY A 30 -0.05 10.18 -10.76
C GLY A 30 -1.27 10.86 -10.17
N ILE A 31 -2.35 10.91 -10.93
CA ILE A 31 -3.66 11.26 -10.40
C ILE A 31 -4.06 10.06 -9.56
N ALA A 32 -3.74 10.09 -8.27
CA ALA A 32 -4.63 9.53 -7.29
C ALA A 32 -5.94 10.32 -7.42
N ALA A 33 -6.75 9.94 -8.41
CA ALA A 33 -8.11 10.44 -8.54
C ALA A 33 -8.88 9.84 -7.37
N ALA A 34 -8.81 10.51 -6.21
CA ALA A 34 -9.85 10.38 -5.22
C ALA A 34 -11.13 10.84 -5.91
N HIS A 35 -11.92 9.89 -6.40
CA HIS A 35 -13.26 10.18 -6.87
C HIS A 35 -13.96 10.88 -5.71
N PRO A 36 -14.43 12.13 -5.87
CA PRO A 36 -15.37 12.75 -4.94
C PRO A 36 -16.74 12.13 -5.21
N GLY A 37 -16.81 10.81 -5.09
CA GLY A 37 -18.01 10.02 -5.15
C GLY A 37 -18.43 9.68 -3.72
N PRO A 38 -19.74 9.67 -3.41
CA PRO A 38 -20.20 9.13 -2.14
C PRO A 38 -19.62 7.73 -1.94
N VAL A 39 -18.88 7.50 -0.86
CA VAL A 39 -18.44 6.16 -0.48
C VAL A 39 -19.70 5.31 -0.25
N PRO A 40 -19.86 4.16 -0.92
CA PRO A 40 -20.98 3.29 -0.68
C PRO A 40 -20.98 2.85 0.79
N GLN A 41 -22.03 3.22 1.54
CA GLN A 41 -22.29 2.62 2.83
C GLN A 41 -22.66 1.14 2.57
N TYR A 42 -21.87 0.24 3.16
CA TYR A 42 -22.00 -1.21 3.32
C TYR A 42 -23.38 -1.87 3.05
N PRO A 43 -23.48 -3.16 2.64
CA PRO A 43 -22.46 -4.08 2.13
C PRO A 43 -22.70 -4.46 0.67
N GLY A 44 -21.68 -4.33 -0.18
CA GLY A 44 -21.70 -4.81 -1.56
C GLY A 44 -20.56 -5.80 -1.81
N PRO A 45 -20.74 -6.78 -2.71
CA PRO A 45 -19.89 -7.98 -2.77
C PRO A 45 -18.47 -7.77 -3.30
N PHE A 46 -18.11 -6.60 -3.86
CA PHE A 46 -16.74 -6.25 -4.21
C PHE A 46 -16.55 -4.72 -4.22
N ALA A 47 -16.06 -4.20 -3.11
CA ALA A 47 -15.34 -2.95 -2.94
C ALA A 47 -14.44 -3.20 -1.74
N THR A 48 -13.13 -2.92 -1.84
CA THR A 48 -12.10 -3.05 -0.78
C THR A 48 -12.74 -3.20 0.59
N ASP A 49 -12.89 -4.43 1.04
CA ASP A 49 -13.83 -4.77 2.09
C ASP A 49 -13.18 -4.46 3.43
N ASP A 50 -13.15 -3.16 3.73
CA ASP A 50 -12.58 -2.60 4.95
C ASP A 50 -13.28 -3.08 6.22
N ASN A 51 -14.42 -3.77 6.10
CA ASN A 51 -15.15 -4.37 7.20
C ASN A 51 -15.40 -3.39 8.36
N GLY A 52 -15.49 -2.09 8.04
CA GLY A 52 -15.70 -1.01 9.02
C GLY A 52 -14.43 -0.41 9.64
N TRP A 53 -13.23 -0.76 9.17
CA TRP A 53 -11.93 -0.22 9.62
C TRP A 53 -11.46 1.03 8.86
N GLY A 54 -12.12 1.37 7.74
CA GLY A 54 -11.74 2.49 6.87
C GLY A 54 -10.83 2.09 5.70
N PRO A 55 -10.42 3.05 4.87
CA PRO A 55 -9.74 2.74 3.60
C PRO A 55 -8.45 1.95 3.83
N PRO A 56 -8.11 1.01 2.92
CA PRO A 56 -6.87 0.27 2.99
C PRO A 56 -5.65 1.20 2.93
N HIS A 57 -4.61 0.83 3.66
CA HIS A 57 -3.29 1.40 3.54
C HIS A 57 -2.41 0.57 2.61
N HIS A 58 -1.37 1.19 2.06
CA HIS A 58 -0.41 0.52 1.20
C HIS A 58 1.02 0.71 1.72
N TRP A 59 1.82 -0.31 1.51
CA TRP A 59 3.25 -0.31 1.79
C TRP A 59 3.97 -1.06 0.68
N CYS A 60 5.07 -0.52 0.15
CA CYS A 60 5.90 -1.19 -0.85
C CYS A 60 7.36 -1.28 -0.38
N PRO A 61 8.18 -2.14 -1.03
CA PRO A 61 9.61 -2.23 -0.72
C PRO A 61 10.30 -0.86 -0.83
N GLY A 62 10.87 -0.41 0.27
CA GLY A 62 11.52 0.91 0.38
C GLY A 62 10.71 1.94 1.17
N ASP A 63 9.42 1.69 1.40
CA ASP A 63 8.61 2.53 2.28
C ASP A 63 8.93 2.25 3.75
N PRO A 64 8.78 3.26 4.63
CA PRO A 64 8.87 3.04 6.07
C PRO A 64 7.83 2.02 6.52
N LEU A 65 8.24 1.05 7.32
CA LEU A 65 7.34 0.03 7.85
C LEU A 65 6.22 0.66 8.69
N PRO A 66 4.99 0.12 8.63
CA PRO A 66 3.90 0.57 9.48
C PRO A 66 4.23 0.36 10.97
N ALA A 67 3.65 1.19 11.82
CA ALA A 67 3.88 1.11 13.26
C ALA A 67 3.00 0.01 13.88
N THR A 68 3.60 -1.06 14.41
CA THR A 68 2.89 -2.17 15.09
C THR A 68 2.56 -1.89 16.56
N GLY A 69 2.61 -0.63 17.00
CA GLY A 69 2.49 -0.24 18.42
C GLY A 69 3.72 -0.63 19.26
N ASN A 70 4.11 -1.91 19.27
CA ASN A 70 5.32 -2.40 19.95
C ASN A 70 6.11 -3.38 19.08
N HIS A 71 7.05 -2.86 18.28
CA HIS A 71 7.88 -3.68 17.38
C HIS A 71 8.82 -4.68 18.10
N ILE A 72 9.02 -4.55 19.42
CA ILE A 72 9.88 -5.47 20.19
C ILE A 72 9.12 -6.72 20.59
N THR A 73 7.88 -6.57 21.08
CA THR A 73 7.05 -7.70 21.54
C THR A 73 6.03 -8.17 20.52
N ASP A 74 5.77 -7.35 19.50
CA ASP A 74 4.91 -7.64 18.37
C ASP A 74 5.60 -7.24 17.04
N PRO A 75 6.68 -7.95 16.68
CA PRO A 75 7.28 -7.80 15.36
C PRO A 75 6.32 -8.34 14.28
N PHE A 76 6.51 -7.88 13.05
CA PHE A 76 5.80 -8.40 11.90
C PHE A 76 6.04 -9.91 11.71
N ARG A 77 4.97 -10.69 11.79
CA ARG A 77 4.93 -12.14 11.59
C ARG A 77 4.56 -12.43 10.14
N GLY A 78 5.56 -12.59 9.28
CA GLY A 78 5.36 -12.98 7.88
C GLY A 78 5.12 -11.82 6.91
N TRP A 79 5.59 -10.62 7.23
CA TRP A 79 5.59 -9.49 6.31
C TRP A 79 6.69 -9.68 5.24
N ASP A 80 6.29 -9.76 3.98
CA ASP A 80 7.21 -9.97 2.86
C ASP A 80 7.76 -8.63 2.36
N MET A 81 9.02 -8.37 2.69
CA MET A 81 9.67 -7.12 2.35
C MET A 81 9.90 -6.90 0.84
N SER A 82 9.58 -7.89 -0.01
CA SER A 82 9.80 -7.85 -1.45
C SER A 82 8.56 -7.54 -2.29
N VAL A 83 7.38 -7.47 -1.67
CA VAL A 83 6.11 -7.21 -2.36
C VAL A 83 5.38 -5.99 -1.80
N CYS A 84 4.49 -5.41 -2.58
CA CYS A 84 3.60 -4.37 -2.09
C CYS A 84 2.44 -5.01 -1.33
N HIS A 85 2.18 -4.50 -0.13
CA HIS A 85 1.15 -4.93 0.79
C HIS A 85 -0.02 -3.95 0.82
N THR A 86 -1.22 -4.49 1.01
CA THR A 86 -2.45 -3.74 1.29
C THR A 86 -2.87 -4.14 2.69
N TYR A 87 -2.93 -3.18 3.61
CA TYR A 87 -3.10 -3.49 5.03
C TYR A 87 -4.11 -2.58 5.71
N TYR A 88 -4.62 -3.03 6.85
CA TYR A 88 -5.59 -2.33 7.68
C TYR A 88 -5.08 -2.27 9.13
N TYR A 89 -5.36 -1.14 9.80
CA TYR A 89 -5.17 -1.03 11.24
C TYR A 89 -6.41 -1.53 11.96
N LEU A 90 -6.21 -2.45 12.89
CA LEU A 90 -7.25 -3.09 13.67
C LEU A 90 -7.03 -2.84 15.15
N TRP A 91 -8.04 -3.21 15.95
CA TRP A 91 -7.85 -3.35 17.39
C TRP A 91 -6.86 -4.47 17.72
N GLY A 92 -6.22 -4.34 18.87
CA GLY A 92 -5.25 -5.31 19.34
C GLY A 92 -5.85 -6.70 19.49
N GLY A 93 -5.18 -7.68 18.90
CA GLY A 93 -5.56 -9.10 18.90
C GLY A 93 -6.28 -9.57 17.63
N MET A 94 -6.55 -8.67 16.68
CA MET A 94 -7.33 -8.99 15.47
C MET A 94 -6.50 -9.06 14.19
N GLY A 95 -5.24 -8.64 14.22
CA GLY A 95 -4.36 -8.70 13.05
C GLY A 95 -3.76 -10.09 12.79
N ASN A 96 -3.28 -10.31 11.56
CA ASN A 96 -2.64 -11.56 11.12
C ASN A 96 -1.10 -11.46 11.10
N VAL A 97 -0.55 -10.32 10.70
CA VAL A 97 0.89 -10.04 10.61
C VAL A 97 1.42 -9.31 11.85
N SER A 98 0.54 -8.67 12.62
CA SER A 98 0.84 -8.09 13.92
C SER A 98 -0.43 -8.13 14.78
N ASN A 99 -0.33 -7.87 16.07
CA ASN A 99 -1.47 -7.74 16.97
C ASN A 99 -2.53 -6.75 16.45
N ALA A 100 -2.12 -5.66 15.79
CA ALA A 100 -3.01 -4.59 15.35
C ALA A 100 -3.02 -4.37 13.81
N ILE A 101 -2.38 -5.25 13.03
CA ILE A 101 -2.30 -5.09 11.58
C ILE A 101 -2.79 -6.34 10.86
N TRP A 102 -3.74 -6.13 9.96
CA TRP A 102 -4.18 -7.11 8.98
C TRP A 102 -3.56 -6.80 7.63
N ASP A 103 -2.85 -7.76 7.05
CA ASP A 103 -2.34 -7.70 5.67
C ASP A 103 -3.16 -8.61 4.76
N GLY A 104 -3.61 -8.05 3.64
CA GLY A 104 -4.44 -8.70 2.64
C GLY A 104 -5.89 -8.21 2.62
N ASP A 105 -6.65 -8.80 1.70
CA ASP A 105 -8.07 -8.51 1.54
C ASP A 105 -8.88 -9.12 2.71
N ASN A 106 -10.08 -8.59 2.94
CA ASN A 106 -11.03 -9.08 3.94
C ASN A 106 -10.52 -9.12 5.39
N PRO A 107 -10.13 -7.97 5.99
CA PRO A 107 -9.94 -7.87 7.43
C PRO A 107 -11.17 -8.36 8.20
N PRO A 108 -11.02 -8.91 9.42
CA PRO A 108 -12.18 -9.31 10.22
C PRO A 108 -13.14 -8.13 10.48
N PRO A 109 -14.46 -8.37 10.62
CA PRO A 109 -15.46 -7.36 10.95
C PRO A 109 -15.06 -6.48 12.13
N HIS A 110 -15.14 -5.16 11.95
CA HIS A 110 -14.96 -4.21 13.04
C HIS A 110 -16.06 -4.45 14.09
N PRO A 111 -15.70 -4.81 15.33
CA PRO A 111 -16.67 -4.96 16.41
C PRO A 111 -17.48 -3.67 16.63
N PRO A 112 -18.75 -3.79 17.05
CA PRO A 112 -19.52 -2.62 17.41
C PRO A 112 -18.86 -1.87 18.57
N PRO A 113 -18.98 -0.54 18.62
CA PRO A 113 -18.47 0.24 19.73
C PRO A 113 -19.06 -0.28 21.06
N PRO A 114 -18.27 -0.26 22.16
CA PRO A 114 -18.80 -0.61 23.47
C PRO A 114 -19.87 0.39 23.91
N VAL A 115 -21.02 -0.11 24.35
CA VAL A 115 -22.05 0.71 25.02
C VAL A 115 -21.56 1.08 26.42
N GLY A 116 -21.59 2.38 26.75
CA GLY A 116 -21.15 2.90 28.03
C GLY A 116 -22.09 3.95 28.60
N LEU A 117 -21.96 4.21 29.91
CA LEU A 117 -22.57 5.39 30.53
C LEU A 117 -21.67 6.59 30.22
N TYR A 118 -22.10 7.42 29.28
CA TYR A 118 -21.46 8.70 28.99
C TYR A 118 -22.10 9.78 29.83
N CYS A 119 -21.29 10.61 30.48
CA CYS A 119 -21.75 11.83 31.14
C CYS A 119 -21.01 13.04 30.56
N GLU A 120 -21.72 14.15 30.38
CA GLU A 120 -21.09 15.46 30.17
C GLU A 120 -20.10 15.78 31.31
N PRO A 121 -19.10 16.67 31.11
CA PRO A 121 -18.06 16.94 32.10
C PRO A 121 -18.57 17.44 33.47
N ASN A 122 -19.82 17.92 33.53
CA ASN A 122 -20.49 18.34 34.76
C ASN A 122 -21.31 17.22 35.45
N LEU A 123 -21.32 15.99 34.90
CA LEU A 123 -22.08 14.84 35.39
C LEU A 123 -23.60 15.02 35.46
N THR A 124 -24.14 16.07 34.85
CA THR A 124 -25.56 16.43 34.93
C THR A 124 -26.41 15.82 33.82
N ASN A 125 -25.78 15.35 32.75
CA ASN A 125 -26.45 14.69 31.63
C ASN A 125 -25.70 13.41 31.29
N CYS A 126 -26.24 12.28 31.78
CA CYS A 126 -25.70 10.96 31.53
C CYS A 126 -26.64 10.15 30.65
N ARG A 127 -26.10 9.47 29.63
CA ARG A 127 -26.86 8.58 28.75
C ARG A 127 -26.08 7.29 28.49
N ILE A 128 -26.82 6.20 28.32
CA ILE A 128 -26.28 4.95 27.79
C ILE A 128 -26.22 5.11 26.27
N GLY A 129 -25.06 4.94 25.70
CA GLY A 129 -24.88 4.99 24.25
C GLY A 129 -23.48 4.59 23.84
N ASP A 130 -23.27 4.52 22.54
CA ASP A 130 -21.97 4.33 21.94
C ASP A 130 -21.15 5.62 22.11
N HIS A 131 -19.86 5.50 22.39
CA HIS A 131 -18.98 6.66 22.44
C HIS A 131 -18.89 7.29 21.04
N PRO A 132 -19.11 8.62 20.89
CA PRO A 132 -18.92 9.30 19.60
C PRO A 132 -17.44 9.35 19.19
#